data_AF-A0A530GHC0-F1
#
_entry.id   AF-A0A530GHC0-F1
#
_cell.length_a   1.000
_cell.length_b   1.000
_cell.length_c   1.000
_cell.angle_alpha   90.00
_cell.angle_beta   90.00
_cell.angle_gamma   90.00
#
_symmetry.space_group_name_H-M   'P 1'
#
loop_
_entity.id
_entity.type
_entity.pdbx_description
1 polymer ?
#
loop_
_entity_poly.entity_id
_entity_poly.type
_entity_poly.pdbx_seq_one_letter_code
_entity_poly.pdbx_strand_id
1 'polypeptide(L)'
;IATMAREMEKALRLAERHGIDLGIEPEQANIVTSAEDAIRLIGEMGSKRLRIVLDPANLFERANAEQARSIVAEAVECVAGHVSLAHAKDRFADGRFATAGQGVVDFADFIARLKATGFDGPLVTHGLSARE
;
A
#
# COMPACT_ATOMS: atom_id res chain seq x y z
N ILE A 1 -8.04 16.50 7.65
CA ILE A 1 -8.31 16.26 6.20
C ILE A 1 -7.94 17.47 5.35
N ALA A 2 -8.56 18.65 5.52
CA ALA A 2 -8.28 19.84 4.68
C ALA A 2 -6.80 20.28 4.64
N THR A 3 -6.08 20.22 5.77
CA THR A 3 -4.64 20.55 5.80
C THR A 3 -3.80 19.55 5.00
N MET A 4 -4.10 18.24 5.11
CA MET A 4 -3.37 17.19 4.39
C MET A 4 -3.55 17.33 2.89
N ALA A 5 -4.78 17.51 2.42
CA ALA A 5 -5.08 17.69 0.99
C ALA A 5 -4.31 18.89 0.40
N ARG A 6 -4.29 20.03 1.11
CA ARG A 6 -3.53 21.21 0.67
C ARG A 6 -2.02 20.97 0.57
N GLU A 7 -1.44 20.25 1.52
CA GLU A 7 0.00 19.92 1.45
C GLU A 7 0.28 18.87 0.35
N MET A 8 -0.64 17.93 0.13
CA MET A 8 -0.58 16.97 -0.97
C MET A 8 -0.60 17.67 -2.33
N GLU A 9 -1.48 18.65 -2.54
CA GLU A 9 -1.51 19.46 -3.77
C GLU A 9 -0.16 20.16 -4.03
N LYS A 10 0.50 20.68 -2.98
CA LYS A 10 1.82 21.30 -3.13
C LYS A 10 2.88 20.28 -3.53
N ALA A 11 2.88 19.11 -2.88
CA ALA A 11 3.79 18.02 -3.20
C ALA A 11 3.57 17.51 -4.63
N LEU A 12 2.31 17.38 -5.07
CA LEU A 12 1.98 16.95 -6.42
C LEU A 12 2.41 17.96 -7.49
N ARG A 13 2.25 19.26 -7.24
CA ARG A 13 2.80 20.29 -8.14
C ARG A 13 4.32 20.18 -8.30
N LEU A 14 5.05 19.76 -7.26
CA LEU A 14 6.48 19.48 -7.35
C LEU A 14 6.73 18.20 -8.14
N ALA A 15 5.99 17.13 -7.83
CA ALA A 15 6.10 15.83 -8.49
C ALA A 15 5.90 15.95 -10.01
N GLU A 16 4.86 16.68 -10.43
CA GLU A 16 4.56 16.98 -11.83
C GLU A 16 5.69 17.74 -12.52
N ARG A 17 6.24 18.79 -11.89
CA ARG A 17 7.35 19.57 -12.44
C ARG A 17 8.62 18.74 -12.65
N HIS A 18 8.86 17.77 -11.77
CA HIS A 18 10.05 16.93 -11.83
C HIS A 18 9.81 15.59 -12.54
N GLY A 19 8.59 15.32 -12.99
CA GLY A 19 8.24 14.08 -13.67
C GLY A 19 8.35 12.83 -12.79
N ILE A 20 8.22 12.99 -11.47
CA ILE A 20 8.30 11.90 -10.49
C ILE A 20 6.91 11.54 -9.98
N ASP A 21 6.75 10.29 -9.55
CA ASP A 21 5.53 9.84 -8.91
C ASP A 21 5.64 10.03 -7.39
N LEU A 22 4.53 10.45 -6.78
CA LEU A 22 4.35 10.56 -5.34
C LEU A 22 3.54 9.37 -4.87
N GLY A 23 4.15 8.51 -4.06
CA GLY A 23 3.51 7.34 -3.47
C GLY A 23 2.76 7.69 -2.19
N ILE A 24 1.48 7.33 -2.10
CA ILE A 24 0.73 7.27 -0.83
C ILE A 24 0.59 5.82 -0.39
N GLU A 25 0.83 5.56 0.88
CA GLU A 25 0.73 4.24 1.50
C GLU A 25 -0.47 4.20 2.46
N PRO A 26 -1.50 3.39 2.18
CA PRO A 26 -2.57 3.15 3.14
C PRO A 26 -2.06 2.48 4.41
N GLU A 27 -2.35 3.07 5.56
CA GLU A 27 -1.98 2.53 6.87
C GLU A 27 -3.02 2.92 7.91
N GLN A 28 -3.53 1.94 8.67
CA GLN A 28 -4.63 2.16 9.63
C GLN A 28 -4.35 3.24 10.70
N ALA A 29 -3.07 3.52 10.99
CA ALA A 29 -2.67 4.53 11.95
C ALA A 29 -2.57 5.98 11.37
N ASN A 30 -2.77 6.15 10.06
CA ASN A 30 -2.61 7.42 9.35
C ASN A 30 -3.95 8.04 8.90
N ILE A 31 -3.90 9.11 8.10
CA ILE A 31 -5.09 9.79 7.56
C ILE A 31 -5.69 9.02 6.37
N VAL A 32 -4.84 8.39 5.57
CA VAL A 32 -5.24 7.50 4.48
C VAL A 32 -5.17 6.09 5.05
N THR A 33 -6.30 5.59 5.55
CA THR A 33 -6.32 4.37 6.38
C THR A 33 -6.52 3.11 5.57
N SER A 34 -7.08 3.22 4.37
CA SER A 34 -7.49 2.10 3.54
C SER A 34 -7.22 2.33 2.05
N ALA A 35 -7.42 1.27 1.27
CA ALA A 35 -7.39 1.31 -0.19
C ALA A 35 -8.40 2.33 -0.75
N GLU A 36 -9.62 2.34 -0.21
CA GLU A 36 -10.70 3.24 -0.61
C GLU A 36 -10.36 4.71 -0.31
N ASP A 37 -9.74 4.98 0.85
CA ASP A 37 -9.25 6.32 1.17
C ASP A 37 -8.20 6.80 0.16
N ALA A 38 -7.29 5.91 -0.26
CA ALA A 38 -6.27 6.26 -1.25
C ALA A 38 -6.89 6.54 -2.62
N ILE A 39 -7.86 5.74 -3.06
CA ILE A 39 -8.57 5.95 -4.33
C ILE A 39 -9.39 7.24 -4.29
N ARG A 40 -10.07 7.52 -3.17
CA ARG A 40 -10.76 8.80 -2.97
C ARG A 40 -9.79 9.97 -3.05
N LEU A 41 -8.63 9.88 -2.39
CA LEU A 41 -7.61 10.93 -2.45
C LEU A 41 -7.07 11.13 -3.88
N ILE A 42 -6.83 10.05 -4.62
CA ILE A 42 -6.43 10.14 -6.04
C ILE A 42 -7.49 10.88 -6.86
N GLY A 43 -8.77 10.55 -6.67
CA GLY A 43 -9.88 11.23 -7.34
C GLY A 43 -9.97 12.71 -6.99
N GLU A 44 -9.80 13.06 -5.70
CA GLU A 44 -9.81 14.45 -5.21
C GLU A 44 -8.64 15.27 -5.76
N MET A 45 -7.44 14.67 -5.85
CA MET A 45 -6.24 15.38 -6.30
C MET A 45 -6.15 15.51 -7.83
N GLY A 46 -6.76 14.59 -8.58
CA GLY A 46 -6.82 14.66 -10.04
C GLY A 46 -5.47 14.57 -10.77
N SER A 47 -4.38 14.22 -10.08
CA SER A 47 -3.04 14.13 -10.65
C SER A 47 -2.66 12.69 -10.98
N LYS A 48 -2.14 12.46 -12.19
CA LYS A 48 -1.58 11.16 -12.59
C LYS A 48 -0.31 10.78 -11.82
N ARG A 49 0.32 11.75 -11.15
CA ARG A 49 1.53 11.55 -10.36
C ARG A 49 1.25 11.07 -8.94
N LEU A 50 -0.01 11.05 -8.48
CA LEU A 50 -0.34 10.38 -7.22
C LEU A 50 -0.56 8.89 -7.48
N ARG A 51 0.31 8.06 -6.92
CA ARG A 51 0.31 6.60 -7.08
C ARG A 51 0.24 5.93 -5.72
N ILE A 52 -0.08 4.63 -5.70
CA ILE A 52 -0.18 3.85 -4.47
C ILE A 52 1.10 3.04 -4.24
N VAL A 53 1.57 3.09 -3.00
CA VAL A 53 2.51 2.13 -2.42
C VAL A 53 1.69 1.14 -1.61
N LEU A 54 1.58 -0.11 -2.06
CA LEU A 54 0.73 -1.10 -1.39
C LEU A 54 1.56 -1.98 -0.45
N ASP A 55 1.35 -1.82 0.85
CA ASP A 55 1.87 -2.71 1.88
C ASP A 55 0.72 -3.60 2.41
N PRO A 56 0.72 -4.91 2.12
CA PRO A 56 -0.38 -5.79 2.48
C PRO A 56 -0.56 -5.89 4.00
N ALA A 57 0.52 -5.76 4.76
CA ALA A 57 0.45 -5.89 6.20
C ALA A 57 -0.16 -4.61 6.80
N ASN A 58 0.02 -3.43 6.20
CA ASN A 58 -0.47 -2.15 6.77
C ASN A 58 -1.99 -1.96 6.66
N LEU A 59 -2.66 -2.87 5.93
CA LEU A 59 -4.11 -2.91 5.76
C LEU A 59 -4.85 -3.44 6.99
N PHE A 60 -4.14 -4.05 7.95
CA PHE A 60 -4.72 -4.61 9.17
C PHE A 60 -3.76 -4.51 10.37
N GLU A 61 -4.29 -4.27 11.56
CA GLU A 61 -3.53 -4.34 12.81
C GLU A 61 -3.50 -5.78 13.35
N ARG A 62 -4.64 -6.49 13.31
CA ARG A 62 -4.77 -7.89 13.76
C ARG A 62 -5.70 -8.65 12.84
N ALA A 63 -5.22 -9.77 12.31
CA ALA A 63 -5.97 -10.64 11.44
C ALA A 63 -5.35 -12.05 11.47
N ASN A 64 -6.18 -13.09 11.42
CA ASN A 64 -5.67 -14.41 11.07
C ASN A 64 -5.36 -14.49 9.55
N ALA A 65 -4.77 -15.59 9.10
CA ALA A 65 -4.36 -15.74 7.70
C ALA A 65 -5.52 -15.65 6.69
N GLU A 66 -6.70 -16.19 7.03
CA GLU A 66 -7.88 -16.14 6.16
C GLU A 66 -8.41 -14.69 6.03
N GLN A 67 -8.52 -13.99 7.15
CA GLN A 67 -8.92 -12.58 7.20
C GLN A 67 -7.94 -11.70 6.45
N ALA A 68 -6.64 -11.86 6.71
CA ALA A 68 -5.59 -11.11 6.03
C ALA A 68 -5.66 -11.33 4.51
N ARG A 69 -5.88 -12.57 4.06
CA ARG A 69 -6.06 -12.89 2.65
C ARG A 69 -7.26 -12.17 2.02
N SER A 70 -8.42 -12.13 2.69
CA SER A 70 -9.60 -11.41 2.19
C SER A 70 -9.34 -9.91 2.07
N ILE A 71 -8.78 -9.30 3.13
CA ILE A 71 -8.46 -7.86 3.17
C ILE A 71 -7.48 -7.48 2.06
N VAL A 72 -6.41 -8.27 1.89
CA VAL A 72 -5.40 -8.03 0.84
C VAL A 72 -6.01 -8.22 -0.54
N ALA A 73 -6.87 -9.22 -0.73
CA ALA A 73 -7.55 -9.47 -2.01
C ALA A 73 -8.42 -8.27 -2.42
N GLU A 74 -9.28 -7.80 -1.51
CA GLU A 74 -10.16 -6.66 -1.71
C GLU A 74 -9.36 -5.39 -2.00
N ALA A 75 -8.28 -5.15 -1.24
CA ALA A 75 -7.43 -3.99 -1.44
C ALA A 75 -6.75 -4.01 -2.82
N VAL A 76 -6.18 -5.14 -3.25
CA VAL A 76 -5.53 -5.25 -4.57
C VAL A 76 -6.52 -4.99 -5.71
N GLU A 77 -7.75 -5.48 -5.60
CA GLU A 77 -8.81 -5.21 -6.58
C GLU A 77 -9.20 -3.73 -6.59
N CYS A 78 -9.40 -3.13 -5.40
CA CYS A 78 -9.76 -1.73 -5.24
C CYS A 78 -8.73 -0.78 -5.89
N VAL A 79 -7.44 -1.07 -5.72
CA VAL A 79 -6.33 -0.18 -6.15
C VAL A 79 -5.74 -0.54 -7.51
N ALA A 80 -6.34 -1.47 -8.24
CA ALA A 80 -5.87 -1.93 -9.53
C ALA A 80 -5.62 -0.75 -10.49
N GLY A 81 -4.47 -0.75 -11.17
CA GLY A 81 -4.06 0.34 -12.07
C GLY A 81 -3.45 1.58 -11.38
N HIS A 82 -3.49 1.68 -10.06
CA HIS A 82 -2.93 2.80 -9.30
C HIS A 82 -1.65 2.48 -8.52
N VAL A 83 -1.34 1.19 -8.32
CA VAL A 83 -0.10 0.77 -7.65
C VAL A 83 1.12 1.09 -8.52
N SER A 84 2.17 1.60 -7.88
CA SER A 84 3.48 1.86 -8.50
C SER A 84 4.61 1.07 -7.82
N LEU A 85 4.40 0.69 -6.56
CA LEU A 85 5.33 -0.09 -5.76
C LEU A 85 4.51 -0.93 -4.77
N ALA A 86 4.98 -2.13 -4.45
CA ALA A 86 4.42 -2.95 -3.39
C ALA A 86 5.50 -3.27 -2.35
N HIS A 87 5.09 -3.41 -1.09
CA HIS A 87 5.97 -3.82 -0.02
C HIS A 87 5.84 -5.31 0.29
N ALA A 88 6.98 -5.94 0.56
CA ALA A 88 7.06 -7.28 1.13
C ALA A 88 7.31 -7.17 2.64
N LYS A 89 6.28 -6.72 3.37
CA LYS A 89 6.26 -6.62 4.83
C LYS A 89 5.22 -7.60 5.38
N ASP A 90 5.49 -8.13 6.56
CA ASP A 90 4.66 -9.14 7.20
C ASP A 90 4.42 -8.82 8.67
N ARG A 91 3.37 -9.43 9.22
CA ARG A 91 2.97 -9.32 10.62
C ARG A 91 2.41 -10.65 11.10
N PHE A 92 2.61 -10.95 12.37
CA PHE A 92 1.90 -12.04 13.03
C PHE A 92 0.43 -11.66 13.25
N ALA A 93 -0.41 -12.67 13.54
CA ALA A 93 -1.84 -12.45 13.75
C ALA A 93 -2.18 -11.50 14.92
N ASP A 94 -1.25 -11.37 15.87
CA ASP A 94 -1.35 -10.47 17.03
C ASP A 94 -0.91 -9.03 16.74
N GLY A 95 -0.45 -8.75 15.52
CA GLY A 95 -0.05 -7.43 15.04
C GLY A 95 1.45 -7.11 15.19
N ARG A 96 2.24 -7.97 15.83
CA ARG A 96 3.71 -7.78 15.89
C ARG A 96 4.31 -7.94 14.49
N PHE A 97 5.31 -7.12 14.17
CA PHE A 97 6.05 -7.25 12.92
C PHE A 97 6.74 -8.61 12.83
N ALA A 98 6.71 -9.18 11.62
CA ALA A 98 7.35 -10.44 11.29
C ALA A 98 8.29 -10.22 10.11
N THR A 99 9.34 -11.04 10.04
CA THR A 99 10.12 -11.22 8.82
C THR A 99 9.18 -11.63 7.69
N ALA A 100 9.39 -11.11 6.48
CA ALA A 100 8.58 -11.49 5.33
C ALA A 100 8.53 -13.02 5.14
N GLY A 101 7.33 -13.60 5.17
CA GLY A 101 7.08 -15.01 5.00
C GLY A 101 6.96 -15.80 6.31
N GLN A 102 7.09 -15.14 7.47
CA GLN A 102 6.90 -15.76 8.79
C GLN A 102 5.57 -15.41 9.47
N GLY A 103 4.87 -14.41 8.95
CA GLY A 103 3.60 -13.92 9.48
C GLY A 103 2.39 -14.49 8.74
N VAL A 104 1.31 -13.70 8.70
CA VAL A 104 0.00 -14.13 8.18
C VAL A 104 -0.24 -13.71 6.72
N VAL A 105 0.66 -12.93 6.12
CA VAL A 105 0.50 -12.50 4.72
C VAL A 105 0.82 -13.67 3.78
N ASP A 106 -0.17 -14.07 2.97
CA ASP A 106 0.03 -15.01 1.87
C ASP A 106 0.69 -14.30 0.68
N PHE A 107 2.03 -14.26 0.66
CA PHE A 107 2.78 -13.60 -0.42
C PHE A 107 2.57 -14.21 -1.80
N ALA A 108 2.33 -15.52 -1.87
CA ALA A 108 2.11 -16.18 -3.15
C ALA A 108 0.78 -15.69 -3.77
N ASP A 109 -0.29 -15.65 -2.98
CA ASP A 109 -1.58 -15.10 -3.39
C ASP A 109 -1.49 -13.59 -3.68
N PHE A 110 -0.83 -12.83 -2.82
CA PHE A 110 -0.65 -11.38 -3.00
C PHE A 110 0.06 -11.02 -4.32
N ILE A 111 1.20 -11.67 -4.60
CA ILE A 111 1.96 -11.43 -5.83
C ILE A 111 1.18 -11.89 -7.06
N ALA A 112 0.46 -13.02 -6.98
CA ALA A 112 -0.37 -13.50 -8.08
C ALA A 112 -1.48 -12.49 -8.43
N ARG A 113 -2.13 -11.91 -7.41
CA ARG A 113 -3.17 -10.89 -7.60
C ARG A 113 -2.62 -9.60 -8.18
N LEU A 114 -1.48 -9.11 -7.67
CA LEU A 114 -0.80 -7.94 -8.24
C LEU A 114 -0.51 -8.15 -9.73
N LYS A 115 0.07 -9.30 -10.10
CA LYS A 115 0.33 -9.61 -11.52
C LYS A 115 -0.95 -9.65 -12.34
N ALA A 116 -2.05 -10.17 -11.79
CA ALA A 116 -3.34 -10.23 -12.48
C ALA A 116 -3.95 -8.84 -12.77
N THR A 117 -3.58 -7.81 -11.99
CA THR A 117 -3.99 -6.41 -12.27
C THR A 117 -3.07 -5.68 -13.25
N GLY A 118 -2.05 -6.37 -13.77
CA GLY A 118 -1.04 -5.79 -14.67
C GLY A 118 0.08 -5.03 -13.96
N PHE A 119 0.21 -5.16 -12.63
CA PHE A 119 1.33 -4.58 -11.89
C PHE A 119 2.66 -5.20 -12.33
N ASP A 120 3.59 -4.34 -12.75
CA ASP A 120 4.96 -4.65 -13.17
C ASP A 120 6.03 -3.88 -12.37
N GLY A 121 5.60 -3.18 -11.32
CA GLY A 121 6.46 -2.37 -10.46
C GLY A 121 7.32 -3.19 -9.49
N PRO A 122 8.23 -2.53 -8.75
CA PRO A 122 9.09 -3.19 -7.79
C PRO A 122 8.31 -3.70 -6.57
N LEU A 123 8.73 -4.88 -6.09
CA LEU A 123 8.38 -5.41 -4.77
C LEU A 123 9.58 -5.20 -3.84
N VAL A 124 9.41 -4.41 -2.78
CA VAL A 124 10.50 -4.00 -1.88
C VAL A 124 10.24 -4.46 -0.45
N THR A 125 11.16 -5.21 0.12
CA THR A 125 11.12 -5.56 1.55
C THR A 125 11.72 -4.44 2.41
N HIS A 126 11.19 -4.24 3.61
CA HIS A 126 11.71 -3.31 4.62
C HIS A 126 11.21 -3.73 6.01
N GLY A 127 11.69 -3.04 7.05
CA GLY A 127 11.44 -3.44 8.44
C GLY A 127 12.26 -4.65 8.87
N LEU A 128 13.32 -4.97 8.12
CA LEU A 128 14.23 -6.05 8.41
C LEU A 128 15.12 -5.69 9.62
N SER A 129 15.33 -6.65 10.51
CA SER A 129 16.34 -6.52 11.56
C SER A 129 17.73 -6.74 10.95
N ALA A 130 18.76 -6.13 11.53
CA ALA A 130 20.14 -6.25 11.02
C ALA A 130 20.74 -7.68 11.06
N ARG A 131 19.98 -8.70 11.53
CA ARG A 131 20.41 -10.10 11.64
C ARG A 131 19.75 -11.02 10.62
N GLU A 132 18.94 -10.48 9.71
CA GLU A 132 18.34 -11.18 8.57
C GLU A 132 19.25 -11.07 7.33
#